data_AF-A0A4U0W0D1-F1
#
_entry.id   AF-A0A4U0W0D1-F1
#
_cell.length_a   1.000
_cell.length_b   1.000
_cell.length_c   1.000
_cell.angle_alpha   90.00
_cell.angle_beta   90.00
_cell.angle_gamma   90.00
#
_symmetry.space_group_name_H-M   'P 1'
#
loop_
_entity.id
_entity.type
_entity.pdbx_description
1 polymer ?
#
loop_
_entity_poly.entity_id
_entity_poly.type
_entity_poly.pdbx_seq_one_letter_code
_entity_poly.pdbx_strand_id
1 'polypeptide(L)'
;MILSDSNRLTVHHPTLDSLGNAMSPETPSLPQTLQLPAILAALQNGALAALARGPRHTYPLHSTQINITLDPATDIFPTTTTAALSSAARLAVQAALKAASTEGDTVLMEPVMHVTISTDENSLGSVVHDISSARGGQVVSLGGDDDSDSRSSPPLGNRALAIDPKRIYAPPDPFAGSAGEADVAADVNGQRQVTARVPLKEMVGYLKHLRALTGGRGTFVMSVDRFELMGA
;
A
#
# COMPACT_ATOMS: atom_id res chain seq x y z
N MET A 1 15.71 -6.59 11.73
CA MET A 1 15.53 -6.31 10.29
C MET A 1 14.06 -6.04 10.01
N ILE A 2 13.75 -5.03 9.19
CA ILE A 2 12.38 -4.78 8.72
C ILE A 2 12.21 -5.56 7.41
N LEU A 3 11.15 -6.36 7.32
CA LEU A 3 10.77 -7.13 6.15
C LEU A 3 9.64 -6.39 5.40
N SER A 4 9.19 -6.94 4.27
CA SER A 4 8.00 -6.42 3.58
C SER A 4 6.76 -6.46 4.47
N ASP A 5 5.74 -5.67 4.12
CA ASP A 5 4.41 -5.75 4.74
C ASP A 5 4.40 -5.49 6.26
N SER A 6 5.26 -4.56 6.68
CA SER A 6 5.47 -4.18 8.09
C SER A 6 5.89 -5.33 9.01
N ASN A 7 6.44 -6.41 8.44
CA ASN A 7 6.94 -7.53 9.22
C ASN A 7 8.30 -7.19 9.84
N ARG A 8 8.58 -7.74 11.03
CA ARG A 8 9.83 -7.53 11.76
C ARG A 8 10.49 -8.87 12.07
N LEU A 9 11.75 -9.01 11.69
CA LEU A 9 12.59 -10.14 12.04
C LEU A 9 13.67 -9.70 13.03
N THR A 10 13.72 -10.36 14.19
CA THR A 10 14.84 -10.26 15.13
C THR A 10 15.56 -11.61 15.15
N VAL A 11 16.89 -11.57 15.06
CA VAL A 11 17.72 -12.76 15.19
C VAL A 11 18.51 -12.59 16.47
N HIS A 12 18.31 -13.49 17.43
CA HIS A 12 19.02 -13.53 18.69
C HIS A 12 20.11 -14.59 18.60
N HIS A 13 21.36 -14.19 18.82
CA HIS A 13 22.50 -15.08 18.93
C HIS A 13 23.21 -14.80 20.26
N PRO A 14 22.98 -15.59 21.33
CA PRO A 14 23.54 -15.31 22.66
C PRO A 14 25.06 -15.46 22.73
N THR A 15 25.66 -16.10 21.72
CA THR A 15 27.07 -16.54 21.72
C THR A 15 27.95 -15.80 20.72
N LEU A 16 27.38 -14.98 19.82
CA LEU A 16 28.10 -14.24 18.78
C LEU A 16 28.04 -12.73 19.04
N ASP A 17 29.16 -12.04 18.81
CA ASP A 17 29.23 -10.58 18.77
C ASP A 17 28.65 -10.05 17.45
N SER A 18 28.38 -8.73 17.39
CA SER A 18 27.96 -7.95 16.23
C SER A 18 28.77 -8.18 14.94
N LEU A 19 30.01 -8.67 15.06
CA LEU A 19 30.92 -9.00 13.95
C LEU A 19 30.95 -10.49 13.57
N GLY A 20 30.18 -11.35 14.26
CA GLY A 20 30.16 -12.80 14.01
C GLY A 20 31.27 -13.58 14.70
N ASN A 21 31.98 -12.96 15.64
CA ASN A 21 33.00 -13.62 16.45
C ASN A 21 32.37 -14.22 17.71
N ALA A 22 32.88 -15.37 18.14
CA ALA A 22 32.49 -15.98 19.40
C ALA A 22 32.85 -15.05 20.58
N MET A 23 31.89 -14.77 21.45
CA MET A 23 32.11 -13.92 22.63
C MET A 23 32.90 -14.65 23.74
N SER A 24 33.00 -15.98 23.67
CA SER A 24 33.75 -16.81 24.62
C SER A 24 34.72 -17.75 23.88
N PRO A 25 35.93 -17.99 24.42
CA PRO A 25 36.94 -18.83 23.78
C PRO A 25 36.59 -20.33 23.73
N GLU A 26 35.56 -20.77 24.47
CA GLU A 26 35.10 -22.16 24.52
C GLU A 26 33.98 -22.47 23.50
N THR A 27 33.45 -21.46 22.82
CA THR A 27 32.38 -21.65 21.82
C THR A 27 32.96 -21.75 20.41
N PRO A 28 32.48 -22.70 19.57
CA PRO A 28 33.02 -22.89 18.23
C PRO A 28 32.81 -21.62 17.40
N SER A 29 33.92 -21.07 16.88
CA SER A 29 33.87 -19.99 15.90
C SER A 29 33.14 -20.46 14.64
N LEU A 30 32.40 -19.55 14.00
CA LEU A 30 31.79 -19.83 12.70
C LEU A 30 32.82 -20.38 11.72
N PRO A 31 32.50 -21.43 10.95
CA PRO A 31 33.43 -21.97 9.96
C PRO A 31 33.75 -20.89 8.92
N GLN A 32 35.00 -20.83 8.44
CA GLN A 32 35.48 -19.79 7.51
C GLN A 32 34.69 -19.73 6.19
N THR A 33 33.95 -20.79 5.86
CA THR A 33 33.08 -20.89 4.69
C THR A 33 31.75 -20.15 4.85
N LEU A 34 31.33 -19.84 6.08
CA LEU A 34 29.98 -19.41 6.38
C LEU A 34 30.00 -18.16 7.27
N GLN A 35 30.05 -17.01 6.61
CA GLN A 35 30.09 -15.70 7.26
C GLN A 35 28.72 -15.31 7.83
N LEU A 36 28.72 -14.51 8.91
CA LEU A 36 27.49 -14.01 9.55
C LEU A 36 26.51 -13.32 8.58
N PRO A 37 26.95 -12.47 7.61
CA PRO A 37 26.02 -11.85 6.67
C PRO A 37 25.29 -12.87 5.79
N ALA A 38 25.96 -13.97 5.42
CA ALA A 38 25.36 -15.03 4.62
C ALA A 38 24.33 -15.84 5.42
N ILE A 39 24.57 -16.05 6.73
CA ILE A 39 23.59 -16.64 7.65
C ILE A 39 22.34 -15.76 7.72
N LEU A 40 22.53 -14.47 8.03
CA LEU A 40 21.43 -13.55 8.21
C LEU A 40 20.58 -13.43 6.94
N ALA A 41 21.22 -13.35 5.77
CA ALA A 41 20.52 -13.35 4.49
C ALA A 41 19.75 -14.66 4.23
N ALA A 42 20.33 -15.82 4.57
CA ALA A 42 19.66 -17.11 4.44
C ALA A 42 18.44 -17.22 5.37
N LEU A 43 18.56 -16.82 6.64
CA LEU A 43 17.47 -16.79 7.61
C LEU A 43 16.36 -15.81 7.17
N GLN A 44 16.75 -14.64 6.67
CA GLN A 44 15.82 -13.63 6.16
C GLN A 44 15.00 -14.18 4.99
N ASN A 45 15.65 -14.84 4.02
CA ASN A 45 14.97 -15.45 2.87
C ASN A 45 14.05 -16.59 3.30
N GLY A 46 14.46 -17.41 4.27
CA GLY A 46 13.63 -18.48 4.82
C GLY A 46 12.38 -17.95 5.53
N ALA A 47 12.54 -16.90 6.36
CA ALA A 47 11.44 -16.23 7.05
C ALA A 47 10.46 -15.58 6.07
N LEU A 48 10.96 -14.87 5.04
CA LEU A 48 10.12 -14.27 4.00
C LEU A 48 9.31 -15.34 3.25
N ALA A 49 9.95 -16.46 2.88
CA ALA A 49 9.27 -17.57 2.21
C ALA A 49 8.19 -18.23 3.08
N ALA A 50 8.32 -18.19 4.41
CA ALA A 50 7.28 -18.64 5.33
C ALA A 50 6.14 -17.62 5.44
N LEU A 51 6.45 -16.33 5.57
CA LEU A 51 5.47 -15.24 5.68
C LEU A 51 4.61 -15.05 4.43
N ALA A 52 5.14 -15.40 3.25
CA ALA A 52 4.39 -15.36 2.00
C ALA A 52 3.18 -16.32 1.98
N ARG A 53 3.14 -17.34 2.85
CA ARG A 53 2.06 -18.33 2.93
C ARG A 53 1.64 -18.57 4.38
N GLY A 54 0.63 -17.83 4.84
CA GLY A 54 0.07 -17.95 6.18
C GLY A 54 -0.69 -19.27 6.43
N PRO A 55 -0.96 -19.61 7.72
CA PRO A 55 -1.46 -20.93 8.12
C PRO A 55 -2.94 -21.22 7.81
N ARG A 56 -3.81 -20.19 7.77
CA ARG A 56 -5.26 -20.38 7.58
C ARG A 56 -5.68 -20.44 6.11
N HIS A 57 -5.39 -19.37 5.37
CA HIS A 57 -5.84 -19.19 3.98
C HIS A 57 -4.69 -19.07 2.98
N THR A 58 -3.46 -19.40 3.39
CA THR A 58 -2.25 -19.24 2.55
C THR A 58 -2.01 -17.82 2.04
N TYR A 59 -2.70 -16.82 2.60
CA TYR A 59 -2.45 -15.42 2.31
C TYR A 59 -1.14 -14.95 2.95
N PRO A 60 -0.47 -13.94 2.36
CA PRO A 60 0.68 -13.30 2.98
C PRO A 60 0.33 -12.74 4.36
N LEU A 61 1.26 -12.87 5.30
CA LEU A 61 1.11 -12.32 6.65
C LEU A 61 1.65 -10.88 6.70
N HIS A 62 0.91 -10.01 7.39
CA HIS A 62 1.25 -8.61 7.59
C HIS A 62 1.42 -8.32 9.09
N SER A 63 2.27 -7.35 9.45
CA SER A 63 2.49 -6.89 10.84
C SER A 63 2.92 -7.99 11.82
N THR A 64 3.68 -8.99 11.36
CA THR A 64 4.17 -10.07 12.23
C THR A 64 5.55 -9.77 12.80
N GLN A 65 5.76 -10.15 14.05
CA GLN A 65 7.07 -10.13 14.70
C GLN A 65 7.59 -11.56 14.85
N ILE A 66 8.71 -11.85 14.19
CA ILE A 66 9.40 -13.14 14.27
C ILE A 66 10.69 -12.94 15.05
N ASN A 67 10.89 -13.78 16.06
CA ASN A 67 12.14 -13.87 16.80
C ASN A 67 12.76 -15.25 16.53
N ILE A 68 13.91 -15.26 15.85
CA ILE A 68 14.67 -16.49 15.59
C ILE A 68 15.87 -16.51 16.54
N THR A 69 15.96 -17.54 17.38
CA THR A 69 17.15 -17.82 18.18
C THR A 69 18.05 -18.76 17.38
N LEU A 70 19.30 -18.35 17.15
CA LEU A 70 20.32 -19.17 16.50
C LEU A 70 21.42 -19.46 17.51
N ASP A 71 21.66 -20.74 17.78
CA ASP A 71 22.82 -21.19 18.56
C ASP A 71 23.83 -21.90 17.64
N PRO A 72 25.01 -21.29 17.39
CA PRO A 72 26.05 -21.88 16.56
C PRO A 72 26.53 -23.26 17.01
N ALA A 73 26.43 -23.58 18.31
CA ALA A 73 26.91 -24.86 18.83
C ALA A 73 26.00 -26.03 18.45
N THR A 74 24.69 -25.80 18.32
CA THR A 74 23.69 -26.84 18.03
C THR A 74 23.24 -26.82 16.58
N ASP A 75 23.23 -25.65 15.95
CA ASP A 75 22.53 -25.44 14.68
C ASP A 75 23.49 -25.42 13.46
N ILE A 76 24.80 -25.27 13.70
CA ILE A 76 25.80 -25.16 12.63
C ILE A 76 26.70 -26.39 12.64
N PHE A 77 26.64 -27.15 11.54
CA PHE A 77 27.47 -28.31 11.29
C PHE A 77 28.50 -28.02 10.20
N PRO A 78 29.60 -28.79 10.10
CA PRO A 78 30.63 -28.60 9.08
C PRO A 78 30.12 -28.68 7.62
N THR A 79 29.00 -29.37 7.41
CA THR A 79 28.38 -29.56 6.09
C THR A 79 27.21 -28.60 5.84
N THR A 80 26.92 -27.67 6.76
CA THR A 80 25.78 -26.75 6.64
C THR A 80 26.00 -25.79 5.48
N THR A 81 25.01 -25.71 4.58
CA THR A 81 24.98 -24.75 3.48
C THR A 81 23.97 -23.64 3.78
N THR A 82 24.12 -22.48 3.13
CA THR A 82 23.16 -21.37 3.25
C THR A 82 21.75 -21.77 2.81
N ALA A 83 21.63 -22.65 1.82
CA ALA A 83 20.34 -23.19 1.37
C ALA A 83 19.64 -24.05 2.43
N ALA A 84 20.40 -24.90 3.13
CA ALA A 84 19.88 -25.71 4.24
C ALA A 84 19.42 -24.84 5.40
N LEU A 85 20.15 -23.75 5.70
CA LEU A 85 19.76 -22.83 6.76
C LEU A 85 18.47 -22.06 6.42
N SER A 86 18.33 -21.62 5.16
CA SER A 86 17.12 -20.97 4.68
C SER A 86 15.88 -21.89 4.74
N SER A 87 16.02 -23.16 4.35
CA SER A 87 14.92 -24.12 4.42
C SER A 87 14.55 -24.48 5.87
N ALA A 88 15.55 -24.64 6.75
CA ALA A 88 15.32 -24.87 8.18
C ALA A 88 14.57 -23.70 8.83
N ALA A 89 15.00 -22.47 8.56
CA ALA A 89 14.31 -21.27 9.06
C ALA A 89 12.87 -21.19 8.58
N ARG A 90 12.63 -21.47 7.29
CA ARG A 90 11.28 -21.48 6.72
C ARG A 90 10.38 -22.49 7.44
N LEU A 91 10.84 -23.71 7.66
CA LEU A 91 10.07 -24.76 8.32
C LEU A 91 9.80 -24.44 9.79
N ALA A 92 10.80 -23.91 10.50
CA ALA A 92 10.66 -23.48 11.88
C ALA A 92 9.61 -22.36 12.03
N VAL A 93 9.68 -21.34 11.17
CA VAL A 93 8.72 -20.23 11.14
C VAL A 93 7.32 -20.73 10.80
N GLN A 94 7.17 -21.64 9.83
CA GLN A 94 5.86 -22.23 9.49
C GLN A 94 5.26 -23.03 10.64
N ALA A 95 6.08 -23.82 11.35
CA ALA A 95 5.62 -24.56 12.52
C ALA A 95 5.20 -23.61 13.66
N ALA A 96 5.98 -22.57 13.92
CA ALA A 96 5.67 -21.56 14.93
C ALA A 96 4.39 -20.77 14.58
N LEU A 97 4.22 -20.36 13.32
CA LEU A 97 3.00 -19.69 12.85
C LEU A 97 1.77 -20.59 12.97
N LYS A 98 1.92 -21.89 12.72
CA LYS A 98 0.83 -22.87 12.88
C LYS A 98 0.43 -23.01 14.35
N ALA A 99 1.38 -23.13 15.27
CA ALA A 99 1.10 -23.18 16.70
C ALA A 99 0.48 -21.86 17.21
N ALA A 100 1.00 -20.71 16.75
CA ALA A 100 0.45 -19.40 17.08
C ALA A 100 -0.99 -19.24 16.56
N SER A 101 -1.33 -19.83 15.41
CA SER A 101 -2.69 -19.76 14.85
C SER A 101 -3.72 -20.58 15.62
N THR A 102 -3.30 -21.57 16.39
CA THR A 102 -4.20 -22.35 17.26
C THR A 102 -4.46 -21.67 18.60
N GLU A 103 -3.50 -20.88 19.09
CA GLU A 103 -3.58 -20.19 20.38
C GLU A 103 -4.08 -18.74 20.25
N GLY A 104 -3.79 -18.08 19.13
CA GLY A 104 -4.02 -16.66 18.90
C GLY A 104 -5.08 -16.38 17.84
N ASP A 105 -5.66 -15.17 17.93
CA ASP A 105 -6.66 -14.68 16.98
C ASP A 105 -5.97 -14.13 15.72
N THR A 106 -5.82 -14.96 14.70
CA THR A 106 -5.36 -14.51 13.38
C THR A 106 -6.56 -14.00 12.59
N VAL A 107 -6.62 -12.68 12.39
CA VAL A 107 -7.69 -11.97 11.69
C VAL A 107 -7.31 -11.71 10.23
N LEU A 108 -8.29 -11.83 9.33
CA LEU A 108 -8.11 -11.47 7.92
C LEU A 108 -8.10 -9.95 7.75
N MET A 109 -7.25 -9.47 6.85
CA MET A 109 -7.23 -8.05 6.49
C MET A 109 -7.76 -7.87 5.08
N GLU A 110 -8.56 -6.84 4.86
CA GLU A 110 -9.02 -6.43 3.54
C GLU A 110 -8.29 -5.17 3.07
N PRO A 111 -7.95 -5.07 1.77
CA PRO A 111 -7.34 -3.87 1.22
C PRO A 111 -8.40 -2.75 1.12
N VAL A 112 -8.04 -1.58 1.65
CA VAL A 112 -8.79 -0.34 1.53
C VAL A 112 -8.18 0.50 0.42
N MET A 113 -9.04 0.93 -0.51
CA MET A 113 -8.67 1.68 -1.69
C MET A 113 -8.83 3.18 -1.44
N HIS A 114 -7.84 3.96 -1.85
CA HIS A 114 -7.97 5.39 -2.03
C HIS A 114 -8.61 5.65 -3.39
N VAL A 115 -9.88 6.01 -3.39
CA VAL A 115 -10.69 6.18 -4.60
C VAL A 115 -10.87 7.67 -4.85
N THR A 116 -10.57 8.08 -6.08
CA THR A 116 -10.84 9.42 -6.58
C THR A 116 -11.89 9.31 -7.68
N ILE A 117 -13.11 9.74 -7.36
CA ILE A 117 -14.29 9.71 -8.24
C ILE A 117 -14.45 11.08 -8.87
N SER A 118 -14.66 11.13 -10.18
CA SER A 118 -14.95 12.35 -10.91
C SER A 118 -16.37 12.29 -11.45
N THR A 119 -17.16 13.32 -11.15
CA THR A 119 -18.58 13.39 -11.48
C THR A 119 -19.04 14.84 -11.67
N ASP A 120 -20.26 15.06 -12.12
CA ASP A 120 -20.89 16.39 -12.19
C ASP A 120 -21.45 16.83 -10.83
N GLU A 121 -21.60 18.14 -10.64
CA GLU A 121 -22.10 18.72 -9.39
C GLU A 121 -23.50 18.21 -9.00
N ASN A 122 -24.37 17.98 -10.00
CA ASN A 122 -25.74 17.51 -9.79
C ASN A 122 -25.82 16.10 -9.16
N SER A 123 -24.84 15.24 -9.44
CA SER A 123 -24.79 13.87 -8.91
C SER A 123 -23.79 13.71 -7.76
N LEU A 124 -23.07 14.77 -7.37
CA LEU A 124 -22.10 14.74 -6.29
C LEU A 124 -22.71 14.19 -5.00
N GLY A 125 -23.90 14.68 -4.63
CA GLY A 125 -24.59 14.25 -3.41
C GLY A 125 -25.00 12.77 -3.43
N SER A 126 -25.44 12.25 -4.57
CA SER A 126 -25.83 10.84 -4.69
C SER A 126 -24.62 9.91 -4.63
N VAL A 127 -23.49 10.30 -5.24
CA VAL A 127 -22.22 9.56 -5.16
C VAL A 127 -21.67 9.55 -3.73
N VAL A 128 -21.65 10.70 -3.05
CA VAL A 128 -21.21 10.79 -1.65
C VAL A 128 -22.07 9.96 -0.72
N HIS A 129 -23.39 10.00 -0.93
CA HIS A 129 -24.34 9.19 -0.17
C HIS A 129 -24.08 7.70 -0.40
N ASP A 130 -23.97 7.24 -1.64
CA ASP A 130 -23.76 5.84 -2.00
C ASP A 130 -22.44 5.28 -1.43
N ILE A 131 -21.35 6.04 -1.49
CA ILE A 131 -20.05 5.66 -0.91
C ILE A 131 -20.15 5.52 0.62
N SER A 132 -20.81 6.45 1.28
CA SER A 132 -20.88 6.47 2.75
C SER A 132 -21.90 5.47 3.30
N SER A 133 -23.04 5.28 2.62
CA SER A 133 -24.16 4.47 3.12
C SER A 133 -24.09 3.02 2.69
N ALA A 134 -23.92 2.76 1.39
CA ALA A 134 -23.98 1.42 0.83
C ALA A 134 -22.62 0.71 0.85
N ARG A 135 -21.53 1.47 0.69
CA ARG A 135 -20.17 0.92 0.54
C ARG A 135 -19.33 1.00 1.80
N GLY A 136 -19.84 1.58 2.89
CA GLY A 136 -19.12 1.74 4.15
C GLY A 136 -17.81 2.54 4.01
N GLY A 137 -17.72 3.38 2.98
CA GLY A 137 -16.53 4.18 2.70
C GLY A 137 -16.50 5.47 3.52
N GLN A 138 -15.29 5.99 3.75
CA GLN A 138 -15.07 7.27 4.41
C GLN A 138 -14.66 8.32 3.39
N VAL A 139 -15.46 9.37 3.24
CA VAL A 139 -15.11 10.51 2.37
C VAL A 139 -13.99 11.31 3.04
N VAL A 140 -12.86 11.44 2.34
CA VAL A 140 -11.67 12.16 2.80
C VAL A 140 -11.76 13.62 2.40
N SER A 141 -12.15 13.89 1.15
CA SER A 141 -12.25 15.24 0.61
C SER A 141 -13.30 15.31 -0.49
N LEU A 142 -13.95 16.47 -0.59
CA LEU A 142 -14.82 16.87 -1.69
C LEU A 142 -14.11 18.01 -2.40
N GLY A 143 -13.47 17.71 -3.52
CA GLY A 143 -12.80 18.66 -4.39
C GLY A 143 -13.80 19.38 -5.27
N GLY A 144 -13.89 20.69 -5.09
CA GLY A 144 -14.28 21.64 -6.13
C GLY A 144 -13.03 22.29 -6.72
N ASP A 145 -13.10 22.78 -7.95
CA ASP A 145 -12.06 23.57 -8.62
C ASP A 145 -11.75 24.93 -7.92
N ASP A 146 -11.74 24.98 -6.59
CA ASP A 146 -11.40 26.16 -5.77
C ASP A 146 -9.93 26.16 -5.32
N ASP A 147 -9.07 25.34 -5.93
CA ASP A 147 -7.61 25.42 -5.74
C ASP A 147 -6.99 26.57 -6.57
N SER A 148 -7.72 27.68 -6.72
CA SER A 148 -7.28 28.87 -7.45
C SER A 148 -6.81 30.04 -6.58
N ASP A 149 -6.89 30.00 -5.24
CA ASP A 149 -6.36 31.11 -4.41
C ASP A 149 -5.98 30.68 -2.99
N SER A 150 -4.78 30.12 -2.78
CA SER A 150 -4.04 30.22 -1.51
C SER A 150 -2.66 29.52 -1.50
N ARG A 151 -1.91 29.56 -2.60
CA ARG A 151 -0.44 29.41 -2.50
C ARG A 151 0.15 30.78 -2.18
N SER A 152 0.48 30.95 -0.90
CA SER A 152 1.31 32.02 -0.33
C SER A 152 2.28 32.59 -1.36
N SER A 153 2.17 33.89 -1.63
CA SER A 153 3.08 34.64 -2.49
C SER A 153 4.53 34.37 -2.08
N PRO A 154 5.40 33.84 -2.97
CA PRO A 154 6.84 33.81 -2.70
C PRO A 154 7.40 35.24 -2.81
N PRO A 155 8.47 35.59 -2.06
CA PRO A 155 9.05 36.92 -2.08
C PRO A 155 9.59 37.28 -3.48
N LEU A 156 9.45 38.56 -3.82
CA LEU A 156 9.81 39.16 -5.10
C LEU A 156 11.24 38.77 -5.53
N GLY A 157 11.37 38.05 -6.66
CA GLY A 157 12.69 37.75 -7.21
C GLY A 157 12.75 37.17 -8.62
N ASN A 158 11.72 36.45 -9.09
CA ASN A 158 11.62 36.05 -10.50
C ASN A 158 10.18 35.66 -10.84
N ARG A 159 9.41 36.63 -11.34
CA ARG A 159 8.01 36.45 -11.69
C ARG A 159 7.95 35.98 -13.15
N ALA A 160 8.01 34.67 -13.37
CA ALA A 160 7.42 34.11 -14.57
C ALA A 160 5.96 34.57 -14.56
N LEU A 161 5.59 35.47 -15.48
CA LEU A 161 4.22 35.92 -15.62
C LEU A 161 3.37 34.68 -15.89
N ALA A 162 2.60 34.25 -14.90
CA ALA A 162 1.59 33.21 -15.10
C ALA A 162 0.54 33.81 -16.03
N ILE A 163 0.64 33.51 -17.32
CA ILE A 163 -0.30 34.00 -18.33
C ILE A 163 -1.60 33.22 -18.12
N ASP A 164 -2.66 33.91 -17.73
CA ASP A 164 -3.99 33.33 -17.63
C ASP A 164 -4.56 33.12 -19.05
N PRO A 165 -4.70 31.87 -19.53
CA PRO A 165 -5.13 31.58 -20.89
C PRO A 165 -6.57 32.05 -21.17
N LYS A 166 -7.38 32.30 -20.14
CA LYS A 166 -8.76 32.81 -20.29
C LYS A 166 -8.81 34.29 -20.68
N ARG A 167 -7.72 35.03 -20.42
CA ARG A 167 -7.58 36.45 -20.80
C ARG A 167 -6.89 36.64 -22.15
N ILE A 168 -6.35 35.58 -22.73
CA ILE A 168 -5.77 35.62 -24.08
C ILE A 168 -6.92 35.47 -25.06
N TYR A 169 -7.27 36.57 -25.71
CA TYR A 169 -8.23 36.53 -26.81
C TYR A 169 -7.65 35.70 -27.98
N ALA A 170 -8.24 34.53 -28.22
CA ALA A 170 -8.07 33.80 -29.47
C ALA A 170 -9.24 34.18 -30.38
N PRO A 171 -9.00 34.79 -31.55
CA PRO A 171 -10.08 35.12 -32.47
C PRO A 171 -10.82 33.83 -32.88
N PRO A 172 -12.15 33.90 -33.07
CA PRO A 172 -12.93 32.76 -33.51
C PRO A 172 -12.37 32.25 -34.85
N ASP A 173 -11.99 30.97 -34.89
CA ASP A 173 -11.41 30.35 -36.08
C ASP A 173 -12.50 30.18 -37.16
N PRO A 174 -12.37 30.80 -38.34
CA PRO A 174 -13.35 30.70 -39.43
C PRO A 174 -13.50 29.28 -40.01
N PHE A 175 -12.61 28.35 -39.67
CA PHE A 175 -12.70 26.93 -40.06
C PHE A 175 -13.23 26.01 -38.96
N ALA A 176 -13.44 26.52 -37.73
CA ALA A 176 -14.03 25.78 -36.62
C ALA A 176 -15.57 25.72 -36.77
N GLY A 177 -16.03 25.07 -37.85
CA GLY A 177 -17.39 24.52 -37.97
C GLY A 177 -18.56 25.49 -37.86
N SER A 178 -19.28 25.65 -38.97
CA SER A 178 -20.63 26.23 -39.05
C SER A 178 -21.68 25.40 -38.31
N ALA A 179 -21.59 25.31 -36.97
CA ALA A 179 -22.70 25.02 -36.09
C ALA A 179 -23.01 26.31 -35.35
N GLY A 180 -24.25 26.77 -35.47
CA GLY A 180 -24.69 28.12 -35.12
C GLY A 180 -24.27 28.62 -33.75
N GLU A 181 -24.33 29.93 -33.61
CA GLU A 181 -24.29 30.70 -32.37
C GLU A 181 -25.25 30.07 -31.33
N ALA A 182 -24.74 29.10 -30.59
CA ALA A 182 -25.25 28.71 -29.30
C ALA A 182 -24.29 29.33 -28.30
N ASP A 183 -24.85 30.20 -27.44
CA ASP A 183 -24.23 30.72 -26.24
C ASP A 183 -23.12 29.79 -25.71
N VAL A 184 -21.87 30.23 -25.79
CA VAL A 184 -20.79 29.65 -24.98
C VAL A 184 -20.89 30.19 -23.55
N ALA A 185 -22.11 30.25 -23.02
CA ALA A 185 -22.39 29.91 -21.64
C ALA A 185 -22.56 28.39 -21.60
N ALA A 186 -21.51 27.66 -22.04
CA ALA A 186 -21.41 26.23 -21.86
C ALA A 186 -21.21 25.98 -20.37
N ASP A 187 -22.35 25.87 -19.70
CA ASP A 187 -22.60 25.13 -18.46
C ASP A 187 -21.35 24.86 -17.65
N VAL A 188 -21.11 25.73 -16.66
CA VAL A 188 -20.21 25.46 -15.53
C VAL A 188 -20.85 24.37 -14.66
N ASN A 189 -21.22 23.23 -15.24
CA ASN A 189 -21.34 21.99 -14.48
C ASN A 189 -19.90 21.53 -14.24
N GLY A 190 -19.26 22.21 -13.28
CA GLY A 190 -17.89 21.94 -12.87
C GLY A 190 -17.75 20.45 -12.57
N GLN A 191 -16.78 19.82 -13.20
CA GLN A 191 -16.43 18.45 -12.89
C GLN A 191 -15.92 18.43 -11.45
N ARG A 192 -16.70 17.83 -10.54
CA ARG A 192 -16.35 17.72 -9.13
C ARG A 192 -15.60 16.41 -8.90
N GLN A 193 -14.73 16.42 -7.89
CA GLN A 193 -13.93 15.27 -7.52
C GLN A 193 -14.25 14.86 -6.08
N VAL A 194 -14.46 13.57 -5.84
CA VAL A 194 -14.68 13.00 -4.51
C VAL A 194 -13.53 12.06 -4.22
N THR A 195 -12.81 12.32 -3.15
CA THR A 195 -11.78 11.42 -2.63
C THR A 195 -12.33 10.68 -1.44
N ALA A 196 -12.33 9.35 -1.49
CA ALA A 196 -12.85 8.49 -0.44
C ALA A 196 -11.99 7.26 -0.22
N ARG A 197 -12.08 6.69 0.98
CA ARG A 197 -11.48 5.41 1.36
C ARG A 197 -12.57 4.35 1.36
N VAL A 198 -12.43 3.33 0.53
CA VAL A 198 -13.48 2.30 0.36
C VAL A 198 -12.84 0.91 0.32
N PRO A 199 -13.40 -0.10 1.01
CA PRO A 199 -12.93 -1.48 0.89
C PRO A 199 -12.97 -1.97 -0.57
N LEU A 200 -11.95 -2.69 -1.01
CA LEU A 200 -11.87 -3.17 -2.40
C LEU A 200 -13.08 -4.03 -2.78
N LYS A 201 -13.59 -4.85 -1.86
CA LYS A 201 -14.75 -5.74 -2.11
C LYS A 201 -15.98 -4.98 -2.62
N GLU A 202 -16.17 -3.74 -2.17
CA GLU A 202 -17.29 -2.87 -2.54
C GLU A 202 -17.06 -2.12 -3.87
N MET A 203 -15.81 -2.01 -4.29
CA MET A 203 -15.43 -1.31 -5.52
C MET A 203 -15.41 -2.21 -6.76
N VAL A 204 -15.40 -3.54 -6.58
CA VAL A 204 -15.47 -4.51 -7.69
C VAL A 204 -16.82 -4.36 -8.40
N GLY A 205 -16.78 -3.97 -9.68
CA GLY A 205 -18.00 -3.76 -10.48
C GLY A 205 -18.72 -2.43 -10.22
N TYR A 206 -18.17 -1.57 -9.35
CA TYR A 206 -18.77 -0.30 -8.98
C TYR A 206 -19.02 0.64 -10.16
N LEU A 207 -18.19 0.59 -11.21
CA LEU A 207 -18.29 1.46 -12.38
C LEU A 207 -19.68 1.43 -13.05
N LYS A 208 -20.33 0.25 -13.10
CA LYS A 208 -21.67 0.12 -13.68
C LYS A 208 -22.71 0.90 -12.85
N HIS A 209 -22.61 0.80 -11.54
CA HIS A 209 -23.48 1.49 -10.59
C HIS A 209 -23.23 3.00 -10.61
N LEU A 210 -21.96 3.41 -10.57
CA LEU A 210 -21.56 4.81 -10.68
C LEU A 210 -22.08 5.45 -11.98
N ARG A 211 -21.96 4.77 -13.12
CA ARG A 211 -22.49 5.29 -14.39
C ARG A 211 -24.01 5.40 -14.40
N ALA A 212 -24.73 4.49 -13.75
CA ALA A 212 -26.18 4.60 -13.62
C ALA A 212 -26.58 5.81 -12.76
N LEU A 213 -25.85 6.08 -11.67
CA LEU A 213 -26.09 7.22 -10.77
C LEU A 213 -25.79 8.59 -11.41
N THR A 214 -24.79 8.64 -12.31
CA THR A 214 -24.24 9.88 -12.88
C THR A 214 -24.65 10.13 -14.34
N GLY A 215 -25.67 9.38 -14.83
CA GLY A 215 -26.10 9.47 -16.23
C GLY A 215 -25.00 9.14 -17.25
N GLY A 216 -24.03 8.30 -16.85
CA GLY A 216 -22.91 7.83 -17.68
C GLY A 216 -21.63 8.65 -17.59
N ARG A 217 -21.60 9.75 -16.82
CA ARG A 217 -20.47 10.69 -16.77
C ARG A 217 -19.42 10.37 -15.70
N GLY A 218 -19.79 9.56 -14.71
CA GLY A 218 -18.91 9.20 -13.60
C GLY A 218 -17.75 8.30 -14.01
N THR A 219 -16.56 8.66 -13.57
CA THR A 219 -15.34 7.85 -13.67
C THR A 219 -14.65 7.81 -12.32
N PHE A 220 -13.81 6.81 -12.08
CA PHE A 220 -12.98 6.79 -10.88
C PHE A 220 -11.62 6.18 -11.18
N VAL A 221 -10.63 6.59 -10.41
CA VAL A 221 -9.32 5.94 -10.30
C VAL A 221 -9.14 5.51 -8.86
N MET A 222 -8.45 4.39 -8.64
CA MET A 222 -8.16 3.93 -7.29
C MET A 222 -6.72 3.44 -7.16
N SER A 223 -6.13 3.65 -5.98
CA SER A 223 -4.85 3.06 -5.55
C SER A 223 -5.03 2.38 -4.20
N VAL A 224 -4.16 1.42 -3.87
CA VAL A 224 -4.15 0.79 -2.55
C VAL A 224 -3.67 1.82 -1.52
N ASP A 225 -4.46 2.05 -0.46
CA ASP A 225 -4.08 2.95 0.65
C ASP A 225 -3.44 2.14 1.78
N ARG A 226 -4.20 1.21 2.36
CA ARG A 226 -3.78 0.38 3.49
C ARG A 226 -4.59 -0.92 3.55
N PHE A 227 -4.20 -1.80 4.45
CA PHE A 227 -4.99 -2.97 4.82
C PHE A 227 -5.66 -2.70 6.17
N GLU A 228 -6.95 -3.01 6.29
CA GLU A 228 -7.71 -2.93 7.54
C GLU A 228 -8.19 -4.31 7.95
N LEU A 229 -8.43 -4.49 9.25
CA LEU A 229 -9.00 -5.73 9.75
C LEU A 229 -10.40 -5.90 9.16
N MET A 230 -10.64 -7.05 8.54
CA MET A 230 -11.96 -7.43 8.07
C MET A 230 -12.87 -7.53 9.29
N GLY A 231 -13.93 -6.71 9.34
CA GLY A 231 -14.87 -6.71 10.45
C GLY A 231 -15.42 -8.10 10.71
N ALA A 232 -15.37 -8.53 11.98
CA ALA A 232 -16.02 -9.74 12.47
C ALA A 232 -17.55 -9.59 12.45
#